data_AF-A0A2T4LJU2-F1
#
_entry.id   AF-A0A2T4LJU2-F1
#
_cell.length_a   1.000
_cell.length_b   1.000
_cell.length_c   1.000
_cell.angle_alpha   90.00
_cell.angle_beta   90.00
_cell.angle_gamma   90.00
#
_symmetry.space_group_name_H-M   'P 1'
#
loop_
_entity.id
_entity.type
_entity.pdbx_description
1 polymer ?
#
loop_
_entity_poly.entity_id
_entity_poly.type
_entity_poly.pdbx_seq_one_letter_code
_entity_poly.pdbx_strand_id
1 'polypeptide(L)'
;ATPINIGNVNFYCLPFATISEVQAFFDDKTITTHQAATQSCITYMAENLDTSQFNVLIGHMTVQGGTRSDSERPISIGTVESVEQDVFALFNYVMLGHLHHPFSIDSEFIHYSGSLLQYSFSEVNQPKGYRMLLI
;
A
#
# COMPACT_ATOMS: atom_id res chain seq x y z
N ALA A 1 1.25 -6.76 -14.91
CA ALA A 1 0.84 -7.93 -14.09
C ALA A 1 -0.65 -8.21 -14.27
N THR A 2 -1.06 -9.47 -14.46
CA THR A 2 -2.48 -9.84 -14.60
C THR A 2 -3.23 -9.68 -13.27
N PRO A 3 -4.30 -8.88 -13.19
CA PRO A 3 -5.07 -8.74 -11.97
C PRO A 3 -5.90 -9.99 -11.65
N ILE A 4 -6.26 -10.15 -10.38
CA ILE A 4 -7.29 -11.10 -9.98
C ILE A 4 -8.64 -10.43 -10.27
N ASN A 5 -9.45 -11.01 -11.14
CA ASN A 5 -10.78 -10.49 -11.46
C ASN A 5 -11.85 -11.22 -10.62
N ILE A 6 -12.70 -10.45 -9.95
CA ILE A 6 -13.89 -10.95 -9.26
C ILE A 6 -15.07 -10.06 -9.66
N GLY A 7 -15.94 -10.57 -10.53
CA GLY A 7 -17.03 -9.77 -11.09
C GLY A 7 -16.50 -8.61 -11.94
N ASN A 8 -16.90 -7.39 -11.62
CA ASN A 8 -16.48 -6.15 -12.28
C ASN A 8 -15.33 -5.43 -11.56
N VAL A 9 -14.60 -6.14 -10.69
CA VAL A 9 -13.50 -5.58 -9.91
C VAL A 9 -12.20 -6.31 -10.22
N ASN A 10 -11.15 -5.54 -10.50
CA ASN A 10 -9.80 -6.01 -10.73
C ASN A 10 -8.94 -5.72 -9.49
N PHE A 11 -8.31 -6.75 -8.94
CA PHE A 11 -7.43 -6.64 -7.79
C PHE A 11 -5.96 -6.82 -8.20
N TYR A 12 -5.15 -5.82 -7.88
CA TYR A 12 -3.71 -5.80 -8.09
C TYR A 12 -3.04 -6.00 -6.73
N CYS A 13 -2.16 -7.00 -6.62
CA CYS A 13 -1.52 -7.36 -5.36
C CYS A 13 -0.05 -6.94 -5.37
N LEU A 14 0.32 -6.00 -4.50
CA LEU A 14 1.68 -5.55 -4.28
C LEU A 14 2.09 -5.87 -2.83
N PRO A 15 2.55 -7.10 -2.54
CA PRO A 15 3.05 -7.42 -1.20
C PRO A 15 4.26 -6.55 -0.87
N PHE A 16 4.65 -6.52 0.40
CA PHE A 16 5.92 -5.92 0.77
C PHE A 16 7.07 -6.59 -0.01
N ALA A 17 7.89 -5.75 -0.64
CA ALA A 17 9.11 -6.15 -1.32
C ALA A 17 10.25 -5.21 -0.93
N THR A 18 11.42 -5.79 -0.70
CA THR A 18 12.66 -5.05 -0.50
C THR A 18 13.11 -4.42 -1.82
N ILE A 19 13.90 -3.35 -1.73
CA ILE A 19 14.48 -2.69 -2.91
C ILE A 19 15.27 -3.70 -3.75
N SER A 20 16.06 -4.59 -3.13
CA SER A 20 16.85 -5.60 -3.83
C SER A 20 16.01 -6.63 -4.58
N GLU A 21 14.86 -7.03 -4.05
CA GLU A 21 13.92 -7.91 -4.76
C GLU A 21 13.33 -7.21 -5.99
N VAL A 22 12.96 -5.94 -5.86
CA VAL A 22 12.44 -5.14 -6.98
C VAL A 22 13.53 -4.90 -8.05
N GLN A 23 14.75 -4.55 -7.65
CA GLN A 23 15.90 -4.45 -8.55
C GLN A 23 16.15 -5.76 -9.31
N ALA A 24 16.06 -6.91 -8.63
CA ALA A 24 16.28 -8.20 -9.25
C ALA A 24 15.15 -8.57 -10.23
N PHE A 25 13.90 -8.23 -9.90
CA PHE A 25 12.75 -8.48 -10.77
C PHE A 25 12.81 -7.67 -12.07
N PHE A 26 13.18 -6.39 -11.99
CA PHE A 26 13.26 -5.50 -13.16
C PHE A 26 14.63 -5.47 -13.84
N ASP A 27 15.63 -6.16 -13.28
CA ASP A 27 17.05 -6.05 -13.68
C ASP A 27 17.54 -4.58 -13.73
N ASP A 28 17.11 -3.76 -12.78
CA ASP A 28 17.39 -2.33 -12.72
C ASP A 28 18.04 -1.94 -11.38
N LYS A 29 19.35 -1.67 -11.42
CA LYS A 29 20.13 -1.25 -10.24
C LYS A 29 19.97 0.23 -9.85
N THR A 30 19.29 1.02 -10.68
CA THR A 30 19.04 2.45 -10.39
C THR A 30 17.93 2.65 -9.35
N ILE A 31 17.07 1.64 -9.17
CA ILE A 31 16.03 1.62 -8.15
C ILE A 31 16.69 1.54 -6.76
N THR A 32 16.74 2.66 -6.05
CA THR A 32 17.47 2.79 -4.77
C THR A 32 16.60 3.27 -3.61
N THR A 33 15.32 3.53 -3.86
CA THR A 33 14.35 4.02 -2.86
C THR A 33 13.06 3.23 -2.93
N HIS A 34 12.30 3.19 -1.83
CA HIS A 34 10.96 2.59 -1.81
C HIS A 34 9.99 3.32 -2.74
N GLN A 35 10.13 4.65 -2.90
CA GLN A 35 9.40 5.44 -3.89
C GLN A 35 9.64 4.91 -5.31
N ALA A 36 10.89 4.80 -5.74
CA ALA A 36 11.24 4.33 -7.08
C ALA A 36 10.83 2.87 -7.30
N ALA A 37 11.02 2.02 -6.29
CA ALA A 37 10.63 0.62 -6.34
C ALA A 37 9.11 0.46 -6.54
N THR A 38 8.32 1.17 -5.72
CA THR A 38 6.86 1.15 -5.79
C THR A 38 6.38 1.72 -7.12
N GLN A 39 6.92 2.85 -7.56
CA GLN A 39 6.59 3.44 -8.86
C GLN A 39 6.85 2.45 -10.01
N SER A 40 7.96 1.72 -9.98
CA SER A 40 8.29 0.73 -11.01
C SER A 40 7.29 -0.43 -11.03
N CYS A 41 6.93 -0.96 -9.84
CA CYS A 41 5.90 -1.97 -9.71
C CYS A 41 4.54 -1.50 -10.24
N ILE A 42 4.16 -0.27 -9.92
CA ILE A 42 2.87 0.31 -10.32
C ILE A 42 2.83 0.59 -11.82
N THR A 43 3.90 1.11 -12.41
CA THR A 43 4.05 1.25 -13.87
C THR A 43 3.91 -0.10 -14.58
N TYR A 44 4.55 -1.14 -14.06
CA TYR A 44 4.42 -2.50 -14.58
C TYR A 44 2.99 -3.10 -14.45
N MET A 45 2.25 -2.70 -13.41
CA MET A 45 0.83 -3.06 -13.27
C MET A 45 -0.05 -2.31 -14.26
N ALA A 46 0.22 -1.01 -14.47
CA ALA A 46 -0.55 -0.13 -15.34
C ALA A 46 -0.60 -0.60 -16.81
N GLU A 47 0.40 -1.35 -17.28
CA GLU A 47 0.40 -1.97 -18.62
C GLU A 47 -0.82 -2.88 -18.89
N ASN A 48 -1.42 -3.42 -17.83
CA ASN A 48 -2.58 -4.32 -17.91
C ASN A 48 -3.80 -3.74 -17.18
N LEU A 49 -3.82 -2.42 -16.96
CA LEU A 49 -4.93 -1.75 -16.30
C LEU A 49 -5.99 -1.33 -17.30
N ASP A 50 -7.21 -1.80 -17.08
CA ASP A 50 -8.40 -1.36 -17.80
C ASP A 50 -9.10 -0.28 -16.98
N THR A 51 -8.99 0.98 -17.42
CA THR A 51 -9.57 2.14 -16.74
C THR A 51 -11.10 2.18 -16.80
N SER A 52 -11.74 1.30 -17.60
CA SER A 52 -13.19 1.15 -17.62
C SER A 52 -13.74 0.24 -16.50
N GLN A 53 -12.87 -0.50 -15.81
CA GLN A 53 -13.21 -1.37 -14.68
C GLN A 53 -12.90 -0.71 -13.34
N PHE A 54 -13.45 -1.26 -12.25
CA PHE A 54 -13.08 -0.82 -10.90
C PHE A 54 -11.77 -1.50 -10.47
N ASN A 55 -10.70 -0.73 -10.34
CA ASN A 55 -9.36 -1.24 -10.05
C ASN A 55 -9.00 -0.98 -8.59
N VAL A 56 -8.64 -2.05 -7.88
CA VAL A 56 -8.24 -2.03 -6.47
C VAL A 56 -6.80 -2.47 -6.33
N LEU A 57 -5.97 -1.68 -5.65
CA LEU A 57 -4.65 -2.12 -5.21
C LEU A 57 -4.74 -2.67 -3.78
N ILE A 58 -4.08 -3.79 -3.52
CA ILE A 58 -3.86 -4.35 -2.19
C ILE A 58 -2.36 -4.36 -1.93
N GLY A 59 -1.91 -3.76 -0.83
CA GLY A 59 -0.49 -3.74 -0.49
C GLY A 59 -0.17 -3.58 0.99
N HIS A 60 1.13 -3.59 1.31
CA HIS A 60 1.62 -3.46 2.68
C HIS A 60 2.86 -2.56 2.72
N MET A 61 2.66 -1.29 3.08
CA MET A 61 3.71 -0.27 3.09
C MET A 61 3.25 0.95 3.87
N THR A 62 4.16 1.88 4.13
CA THR A 62 3.83 3.21 4.65
C THR A 62 3.70 4.20 3.50
N VAL A 63 2.66 5.03 3.56
CA VAL A 63 2.42 6.14 2.62
C VAL A 63 2.63 7.45 3.36
N GLN A 64 3.17 8.45 2.66
CA GLN A 64 3.50 9.74 3.24
C GLN A 64 2.25 10.41 3.83
N GLY A 65 2.39 10.98 5.03
CA GLY A 65 1.28 11.53 5.81
C GLY A 65 0.56 10.50 6.69
N GLY A 66 0.91 9.21 6.59
CA GLY A 66 0.39 8.17 7.48
C GLY A 66 0.89 8.32 8.92
N THR A 67 -0.04 8.31 9.88
CA THR A 67 0.23 8.34 11.33
C THR A 67 0.52 6.94 11.84
N ARG A 68 1.60 6.82 12.63
CA ARG A 68 2.11 5.55 13.16
C ARG A 68 1.76 5.32 14.62
N SER A 69 1.67 4.05 15.00
CA SER A 69 1.63 3.57 16.39
C SER A 69 2.98 2.99 16.81
N ASP A 70 3.31 2.97 18.10
CA ASP A 70 4.62 2.55 18.62
C ASP A 70 4.98 1.08 18.33
N SER A 71 3.98 0.24 18.08
CA SER A 71 4.16 -1.18 17.73
C SER A 71 4.68 -1.41 16.30
N GLU A 72 4.60 -0.40 15.43
CA GLU A 72 4.90 -0.54 14.02
C GLU A 72 6.41 -0.45 13.79
N ARG A 73 6.99 -1.52 13.24
CA ARG A 73 8.43 -1.53 12.96
C ARG A 73 8.75 -0.66 11.74
N PRO A 74 9.87 0.09 11.75
CA PRO A 74 10.45 0.63 10.53
C PRO A 74 10.58 -0.48 9.47
N ILE A 75 10.14 -0.20 8.24
CA ILE A 75 10.25 -1.10 7.10
C ILE A 75 11.69 -1.10 6.57
N SER A 76 12.44 -0.02 6.75
CA SER A 76 13.86 0.06 6.39
C SER A 76 14.70 0.83 7.41
N ILE A 77 16.00 0.55 7.43
CA ILE A 77 16.96 1.32 8.23
C ILE A 77 17.62 2.35 7.30
N GLY A 78 17.29 3.63 7.47
CA GLY A 78 18.05 4.76 6.89
C GLY A 78 17.57 5.35 5.57
N THR A 79 16.49 4.85 4.95
CA THR A 79 15.85 5.48 3.77
C THR A 79 14.45 5.97 4.11
N VAL A 80 13.97 7.02 3.44
CA VAL A 80 12.60 7.52 3.62
C VAL A 80 11.62 6.38 3.32
N GLU A 81 10.89 5.95 4.35
CA GLU A 81 10.06 4.73 4.36
C GLU A 81 8.71 4.89 3.66
N SER A 82 8.38 6.13 3.26
CA SER A 82 7.06 6.48 2.79
C SER A 82 7.03 6.74 1.29
N VAL A 83 6.03 6.18 0.63
CA VAL A 83 5.72 6.45 -0.78
C VAL A 83 4.72 7.62 -0.86
N GLU A 84 4.86 8.48 -1.85
CA GLU A 84 3.89 9.56 -2.11
C GLU A 84 2.52 8.99 -2.52
N GLN A 85 1.43 9.66 -2.13
CA GLN A 85 0.07 9.20 -2.42
C GLN A 85 -0.22 9.10 -3.92
N ASP A 86 0.30 10.06 -4.70
CA ASP A 86 0.02 10.20 -6.14
C ASP A 86 0.49 9.00 -6.98
N VAL A 87 1.44 8.21 -6.46
CA VAL A 87 1.89 6.96 -7.09
C VAL A 87 0.72 6.01 -7.31
N PHE A 88 -0.31 6.06 -6.47
CA PHE A 88 -1.44 5.14 -6.49
C PHE A 88 -2.68 5.70 -7.21
N ALA A 89 -2.61 6.89 -7.81
CA ALA A 89 -3.78 7.63 -8.35
C ALA A 89 -4.52 6.93 -9.51
N LEU A 90 -3.92 5.90 -10.13
CA LEU A 90 -4.58 5.09 -11.17
C LEU A 90 -5.56 4.04 -10.64
N PHE A 91 -5.59 3.78 -9.32
CA PHE A 91 -6.53 2.86 -8.71
C PHE A 91 -7.75 3.61 -8.17
N ASN A 92 -8.94 3.01 -8.31
CA ASN A 92 -10.16 3.55 -7.72
C ASN A 92 -10.18 3.43 -6.19
N TYR A 93 -9.48 2.42 -5.66
CA TYR A 93 -9.36 2.16 -4.23
C TYR A 93 -8.04 1.47 -3.90
N VAL A 94 -7.42 1.83 -2.78
CA VAL A 94 -6.13 1.30 -2.35
C VAL A 94 -6.25 0.80 -0.91
N MET A 95 -6.14 -0.52 -0.74
CA MET A 95 -6.23 -1.23 0.53
C MET A 95 -4.82 -1.50 1.06
N LEU A 96 -4.44 -0.83 2.15
CA LEU A 96 -3.13 -0.99 2.74
C LEU A 96 -3.17 -1.67 4.12
N GLY A 97 -2.17 -2.51 4.35
CA GLY A 97 -1.71 -2.90 5.68
C GLY A 97 -0.50 -2.07 6.12
N HIS A 98 0.12 -2.48 7.23
CA HIS A 98 1.27 -1.87 7.92
C HIS A 98 0.88 -0.93 9.06
N LEU A 99 0.18 0.17 8.80
CA LEU A 99 -0.24 1.10 9.85
C LEU A 99 -1.39 0.50 10.66
N HIS A 100 -1.29 0.58 11.98
CA HIS A 100 -2.22 -0.06 12.93
C HIS A 100 -3.46 0.81 13.23
N HIS A 101 -3.39 2.11 12.96
CA HIS A 101 -4.54 2.99 13.06
C HIS A 101 -5.36 2.92 11.75
N PRO A 102 -6.66 2.56 11.77
CA PRO A 102 -7.45 2.44 10.55
C PRO A 102 -7.62 3.78 9.81
N PHE A 103 -7.61 4.90 10.54
CA PHE A 103 -7.65 6.26 9.98
C PHE A 103 -6.27 6.95 10.00
N SER A 104 -5.21 6.19 9.73
CA SER A 104 -3.83 6.71 9.78
C SER A 104 -3.55 7.77 8.71
N ILE A 105 -4.30 7.82 7.62
CA ILE A 105 -4.05 8.69 6.47
C ILE A 105 -5.31 9.49 6.11
N ASP A 106 -5.10 10.74 5.68
CA ASP A 106 -6.12 11.56 5.05
C ASP A 106 -5.99 11.40 3.52
N SER A 107 -6.94 10.69 2.92
CA SER A 107 -6.97 10.36 1.50
C SER A 107 -8.38 9.92 1.09
N GLU A 108 -8.79 10.26 -0.12
CA GLU A 108 -10.09 9.86 -0.68
C GLU A 108 -10.11 8.41 -1.19
N PHE A 109 -8.94 7.84 -1.48
CA PHE A 109 -8.83 6.54 -2.14
C PHE A 109 -7.84 5.57 -1.47
N ILE A 110 -6.99 6.04 -0.54
CA ILE A 110 -6.05 5.20 0.22
C ILE A 110 -6.58 4.94 1.62
N HIS A 111 -6.69 3.66 1.98
CA HIS A 111 -7.24 3.27 3.27
C HIS A 111 -6.43 2.14 3.91
N TYR A 112 -6.06 2.35 5.18
CA TYR A 112 -5.48 1.31 6.01
C TYR A 112 -6.58 0.53 6.74
N SER A 113 -6.50 -0.80 6.79
CA SER A 113 -7.43 -1.59 7.60
C SER A 113 -7.18 -1.39 9.11
N GLY A 114 -5.97 -1.01 9.50
CA GLY A 114 -5.53 -1.05 10.88
C GLY A 114 -5.28 -2.48 11.37
N SER A 115 -4.86 -2.58 12.63
CA SER A 115 -4.74 -3.85 13.35
C SER A 115 -6.10 -4.32 13.88
N LEU A 116 -6.29 -5.63 14.02
CA LEU A 116 -7.50 -6.20 14.64
C LEU A 116 -7.50 -6.04 16.17
N LEU A 117 -6.32 -5.96 16.77
CA LEU A 117 -6.10 -5.82 18.22
C LEU A 117 -5.08 -4.71 18.47
N GLN A 118 -5.04 -4.21 19.69
CA GLN A 118 -4.05 -3.23 20.13
C GLN A 118 -2.74 -3.94 20.46
N TYR A 119 -1.63 -3.51 19.83
CA TYR A 119 -0.31 -4.11 20.03
C TYR A 119 0.64 -3.21 20.83
N SER A 120 0.22 -1.97 21.14
CA SER A 120 0.95 -1.01 21.98
C SER A 120 -0.01 -0.12 22.78
N PHE A 121 0.49 0.52 23.85
CA PHE A 121 -0.29 1.47 24.64
C PHE A 121 -0.73 2.70 23.84
N SER A 122 0.02 3.08 22.80
CA SER A 122 -0.37 4.14 21.86
C SER A 122 -1.67 3.83 21.09
N GLU A 123 -2.10 2.57 21.07
CA GLU A 123 -3.32 2.12 20.38
C GLU A 123 -4.56 2.05 21.28
N VAL A 124 -4.44 2.36 22.58
CA VAL A 124 -5.50 2.12 23.58
C VAL A 124 -6.84 2.78 23.23
N ASN A 125 -6.81 3.94 22.58
CA ASN A 125 -7.99 4.70 22.16
C ASN A 125 -8.33 4.53 20.67
N GLN A 126 -7.56 3.72 19.94
CA GLN A 126 -7.80 3.52 18.52
C GLN A 126 -8.94 2.53 18.29
N PRO A 127 -9.86 2.82 17.37
CA PRO A 127 -10.87 1.85 16.96
C PRO A 127 -10.19 0.65 16.29
N LYS A 128 -10.71 -0.54 16.56
CA LYS A 128 -10.23 -1.80 15.98
C LYS A 128 -11.38 -2.52 15.30
N GLY A 129 -11.09 -3.24 14.22
CA GLY A 129 -12.09 -3.94 13.44
C GLY A 129 -11.63 -4.22 12.02
N TYR A 130 -12.59 -4.37 11.12
CA TYR A 130 -12.34 -4.59 9.69
C TYR A 130 -13.04 -3.50 8.88
N ARG A 131 -12.52 -3.23 7.68
CA ARG A 131 -13.18 -2.36 6.70
C ARG A 131 -14.05 -3.19 5.77
N MET A 132 -15.28 -2.75 5.57
CA MET A 132 -16.18 -3.28 4.54
C MET A 132 -16.23 -2.26 3.41
N LEU A 133 -15.96 -2.73 2.18
CA LEU A 133 -16.06 -1.94 0.98
C LEU A 133 -17.24 -2.47 0.16
N LEU A 134 -18.15 -1.57 -0.23
CA LEU A 134 -19.31 -1.86 -1.06
C LEU A 134 -19.05 -1.19 -2.42
N ILE A 135 -18.95 -2.01 -3.47
CA ILE A 135 -18.68 -1.61 -4.86
C ILE A 135 -19.84 -2.12 -5.72
#